data_AF-A0A521BLV4-F1
#
_entry.id   AF-A0A521BLV4-F1
#
_cell.length_a   1.000
_cell.length_b   1.000
_cell.length_c   1.000
_cell.angle_alpha   90.00
_cell.angle_beta   90.00
_cell.angle_gamma   90.00
#
_symmetry.space_group_name_H-M   'P 1'
#
loop_
_entity.id
_entity.type
_entity.pdbx_description
1 polymer ?
#
loop_
_entity_poly.entity_id
_entity_poly.type
_entity_poly.pdbx_seq_one_letter_code
_entity_poly.pdbx_strand_id
1 'polypeptide(L)'
;MTSKFILFFILTLTTCFSQNITDPLPTAEKELNECIKANSKEELNCRKEYYHELQFWETEVFNAVLEIVYGNRTEEERAAFEKKQAEWKETTYYYFAKTMKEFQVKHPGKFVWDNDSALKLDARIFYQKNAKYYTDRISYLLSLVKKK
;
A
#
# COMPACT_ATOMS: atom_id res chain seq x y z
N MET A 1 -5.42 -36.44 8.73
CA MET A 1 -5.26 -34.97 8.58
C MET A 1 -4.30 -34.72 7.43
N THR A 2 -4.84 -34.39 6.26
CA THR A 2 -4.08 -34.17 5.02
C THR A 2 -3.51 -32.75 5.02
N SER A 3 -2.20 -32.65 5.22
CA SER A 3 -1.42 -31.42 5.07
C SER A 3 -1.43 -30.97 3.60
N LYS A 4 -2.05 -29.82 3.32
CA LYS A 4 -2.03 -29.22 1.99
C LYS A 4 -0.75 -28.40 1.84
N PHE A 5 0.24 -28.98 1.17
CA PHE A 5 1.40 -28.27 0.64
C PHE A 5 0.92 -27.29 -0.45
N ILE A 6 1.10 -25.98 -0.23
CA ILE A 6 0.95 -24.97 -1.27
C ILE A 6 2.31 -24.85 -1.96
N LEU A 7 2.39 -25.33 -3.20
CA LEU A 7 3.56 -25.17 -4.05
C LEU A 7 3.71 -23.70 -4.48
N PHE A 8 4.80 -23.07 -4.05
CA PHE A 8 5.30 -21.83 -4.63
C PHE A 8 5.85 -22.13 -6.04
N PHE A 9 5.09 -21.76 -7.07
CA PHE A 9 5.57 -21.79 -8.45
C PHE A 9 6.39 -20.52 -8.71
N ILE A 10 7.71 -20.63 -8.61
CA ILE A 10 8.65 -19.62 -9.12
C ILE A 10 8.69 -19.80 -10.64
N LEU A 11 7.94 -18.96 -11.37
CA LEU A 11 8.02 -18.87 -12.82
C LEU A 11 9.17 -17.93 -13.20
N THR A 12 10.27 -18.54 -13.63
CA THR A 12 11.35 -17.90 -14.38
C THR A 12 10.83 -17.49 -15.76
N LEU A 13 10.60 -16.19 -15.98
CA LEU A 13 10.37 -15.62 -17.32
C LEU A 13 11.60 -14.79 -17.72
N THR A 14 12.38 -15.36 -18.63
CA THR A 14 13.52 -14.74 -19.31
C THR A 14 13.04 -13.67 -20.31
N THR A 15 13.43 -12.42 -20.03
CA THR A 15 13.89 -11.38 -20.96
C THR A 15 13.20 -11.23 -22.33
N CYS A 16 12.12 -10.44 -22.34
CA CYS A 16 11.86 -9.42 -23.37
C CYS A 16 10.82 -8.43 -22.82
N PHE A 17 11.16 -7.70 -21.76
CA PHE A 17 10.23 -6.74 -21.17
C PHE A 17 10.45 -5.35 -21.78
N SER A 18 9.56 -4.97 -22.69
CA SER A 18 8.95 -3.65 -22.53
C SER A 18 8.27 -3.67 -21.15
N GLN A 19 9.01 -3.33 -20.09
CA GLN A 19 8.55 -3.39 -18.69
C GLN A 19 7.42 -2.37 -18.50
N ASN A 20 6.20 -2.73 -18.87
CA ASN A 20 5.04 -2.04 -18.36
C ASN A 20 4.89 -2.43 -16.90
N ILE A 21 5.18 -1.50 -15.98
CA ILE A 21 4.81 -1.67 -14.58
C ILE A 21 3.29 -1.83 -14.55
N THR A 22 2.81 -2.93 -13.97
CA THR A 22 1.38 -3.15 -13.78
C THR A 22 0.91 -2.25 -12.65
N ASP A 23 -0.12 -1.45 -12.90
CA ASP A 23 -0.77 -0.65 -11.87
C ASP A 23 -1.58 -1.58 -10.96
N PRO A 24 -1.21 -1.76 -9.68
CA PRO A 24 -1.89 -2.70 -8.79
C PRO A 24 -3.21 -2.13 -8.24
N LEU A 25 -3.43 -0.81 -8.32
CA LEU A 25 -4.51 -0.14 -7.62
C LEU A 25 -5.91 -0.62 -8.05
N PRO A 26 -6.21 -0.83 -9.35
CA PRO A 26 -7.54 -1.30 -9.76
C PRO A 26 -7.87 -2.70 -9.21
N THR A 27 -6.88 -3.60 -9.15
CA THR A 27 -7.07 -4.95 -8.61
C THR A 27 -7.25 -4.91 -7.10
N ALA A 28 -6.39 -4.20 -6.38
CA ALA A 28 -6.48 -4.08 -4.92
C ALA A 28 -7.80 -3.42 -4.48
N GLU A 29 -8.28 -2.39 -5.20
CA GLU A 29 -9.59 -1.78 -4.93
C GLU A 29 -10.76 -2.74 -5.20
N LYS A 30 -10.66 -3.54 -6.27
CA LYS A 30 -11.65 -4.58 -6.57
C LYS A 30 -11.71 -5.62 -5.45
N GLU A 31 -10.56 -6.11 -4.98
CA GLU A 31 -10.47 -7.10 -3.91
C GLU A 31 -11.01 -6.56 -2.58
N LEU A 32 -10.74 -5.29 -2.25
CA LEU A 32 -11.36 -4.62 -1.11
C LEU A 32 -12.90 -4.63 -1.21
N ASN A 33 -13.44 -4.24 -2.37
CA ASN A 33 -14.88 -4.17 -2.58
C ASN A 33 -15.54 -5.56 -2.51
N GLU A 34 -14.89 -6.58 -3.05
CA GLU A 34 -15.32 -7.97 -2.95
C GLU A 34 -15.30 -8.47 -1.50
N CYS A 35 -14.25 -8.17 -0.73
CA CYS A 35 -14.16 -8.49 0.68
C CYS A 35 -15.29 -7.84 1.49
N ILE A 36 -15.53 -6.54 1.31
CA ILE A 36 -16.61 -5.81 2.00
C ILE A 36 -17.98 -6.39 1.65
N LYS A 37 -18.20 -6.76 0.38
CA LYS A 37 -19.45 -7.36 -0.07
C LYS A 37 -19.68 -8.74 0.57
N ALA A 38 -18.65 -9.57 0.65
CA ALA A 38 -18.73 -10.90 1.24
C ALA A 38 -18.82 -10.86 2.77
N ASN A 39 -18.17 -9.89 3.41
CA ASN A 39 -17.98 -9.82 4.86
C ASN A 39 -18.40 -8.46 5.44
N SER A 40 -19.62 -7.99 5.13
CA SER A 40 -20.07 -6.64 5.51
C SER A 40 -20.02 -6.33 7.02
N LYS A 41 -20.14 -7.36 7.88
CA LYS A 41 -20.00 -7.24 9.33
C LYS A 41 -18.54 -7.02 9.79
N GLU A 42 -17.58 -7.35 8.93
CA GLU A 42 -16.13 -7.27 9.13
C GLU A 42 -15.45 -6.27 8.19
N GLU A 43 -16.18 -5.26 7.70
CA GLU A 43 -15.66 -4.24 6.79
C GLU A 43 -14.31 -3.64 7.23
N LEU A 44 -14.11 -3.45 8.55
CA LEU A 44 -12.86 -2.91 9.08
C LEU A 44 -11.66 -3.86 8.90
N ASN A 45 -11.87 -5.17 8.95
CA ASN A 45 -10.82 -6.15 8.68
C ASN A 45 -10.39 -6.04 7.22
N CYS A 46 -11.35 -6.01 6.28
CA CYS A 46 -11.08 -5.80 4.85
C CYS A 46 -10.28 -4.51 4.61
N ARG A 47 -10.64 -3.40 5.27
CA ARG A 47 -9.91 -2.13 5.12
C ARG A 47 -8.51 -2.15 5.71
N LYS A 48 -8.31 -2.84 6.83
CA LYS A 48 -6.99 -3.04 7.44
C LYS A 48 -6.09 -3.86 6.53
N GLU A 49 -6.60 -4.96 5.98
CA GLU A 49 -5.89 -5.82 5.04
C GLU A 49 -5.49 -5.05 3.78
N TYR A 50 -6.44 -4.35 3.16
CA TYR A 50 -6.17 -3.48 2.00
C TYR A 50 -5.09 -2.42 2.30
N TYR A 51 -5.16 -1.78 3.47
CA TYR A 51 -4.12 -0.84 3.89
C TYR A 51 -2.73 -1.49 3.95
N HIS A 52 -2.60 -2.70 4.50
CA HIS A 52 -1.32 -3.42 4.54
C HIS A 52 -0.85 -3.86 3.15
N GLU A 53 -1.78 -4.30 2.30
CA GLU A 53 -1.48 -4.67 0.92
C GLU A 53 -0.90 -3.49 0.13
N LEU A 54 -1.43 -2.28 0.33
CA LEU A 54 -0.88 -1.07 -0.29
C LEU A 54 0.55 -0.75 0.17
N GLN A 55 0.96 -1.13 1.39
CA GLN A 55 2.36 -0.96 1.82
C GLN A 55 3.30 -1.87 1.03
N PHE A 56 2.86 -3.11 0.81
CA PHE A 56 3.58 -4.07 -0.02
C PHE A 56 3.69 -3.54 -1.46
N TRP A 57 2.57 -3.19 -2.07
CA TRP A 57 2.55 -2.69 -3.44
C TRP A 57 3.35 -1.39 -3.64
N GLU A 58 3.40 -0.51 -2.65
CA GLU A 58 4.25 0.68 -2.73
C GLU A 58 5.73 0.31 -2.89
N THR A 59 6.20 -0.69 -2.14
CA THR A 59 7.59 -1.15 -2.25
C THR A 59 7.85 -1.82 -3.59
N GLU A 60 6.94 -2.67 -4.06
CA GLU A 60 7.07 -3.34 -5.36
C GLU A 60 7.09 -2.33 -6.52
N VAL A 61 6.18 -1.36 -6.50
CA VAL A 61 6.12 -0.29 -7.51
C VAL A 61 7.36 0.59 -7.45
N PHE A 62 7.85 0.94 -6.26
CA PHE A 62 9.09 1.69 -6.13
C PHE A 62 10.26 0.95 -6.78
N ASN A 63 10.44 -0.34 -6.47
CA ASN A 63 11.53 -1.16 -7.02
C ASN A 63 11.43 -1.26 -8.55
N ALA A 64 10.24 -1.50 -9.08
CA ALA A 64 10.03 -1.55 -10.53
C ALA A 64 10.31 -0.18 -11.21
N VAL A 65 9.88 0.93 -10.59
CA VAL A 65 10.20 2.28 -11.09
C VAL A 65 11.70 2.53 -11.04
N LEU A 66 12.35 2.12 -9.96
CA LEU A 66 13.80 2.24 -9.77
C LEU A 66 14.54 1.52 -10.91
N GLU A 67 14.19 0.28 -11.22
CA GLU A 67 14.78 -0.49 -12.31
C GLU A 67 14.63 0.19 -13.68
N ILE A 68 13.43 0.68 -14.01
CA ILE A 68 13.18 1.39 -15.28
C ILE A 68 13.99 2.68 -15.36
N VAL A 69 14.06 3.40 -14.25
CA VAL A 69 14.80 4.67 -14.17
C VAL A 69 16.31 4.43 -14.20
N TYR A 70 16.80 3.31 -13.66
CA TYR A 70 18.23 2.98 -13.59
C TYR A 70 18.88 2.88 -14.96
N GLY A 71 18.15 2.45 -16.00
CA GLY A 71 18.68 2.39 -17.36
C GLY A 71 19.20 3.72 -17.90
N ASN A 72 18.73 4.87 -17.36
CA ASN A 72 18.96 6.19 -17.95
C ASN A 72 19.53 7.24 -16.98
N ARG A 73 19.94 6.87 -15.75
CA ARG A 73 20.36 7.83 -14.70
C ARG A 73 21.76 7.60 -14.14
N THR A 74 22.41 8.69 -13.73
CA THR A 74 23.72 8.67 -13.05
C THR A 74 23.61 8.09 -11.64
N GLU A 75 24.73 7.66 -11.06
CA GLU A 75 24.78 7.15 -9.68
C GLU A 75 24.25 8.17 -8.66
N GLU A 76 24.58 9.46 -8.85
CA GLU A 76 24.10 10.56 -8.00
C GLU A 76 22.57 10.70 -8.06
N GLU A 77 21.99 10.60 -9.25
CA GLU A 77 20.54 10.68 -9.42
C GLU A 77 19.82 9.47 -8.81
N ARG A 78 20.45 8.29 -8.84
CA ARG A 78 19.93 7.08 -8.20
C ARG A 78 19.93 7.23 -6.67
N ALA A 79 21.06 7.64 -6.10
CA ALA A 79 21.19 7.90 -4.67
C ALA A 79 20.21 8.97 -4.18
N ALA A 80 19.98 10.03 -4.99
CA ALA A 80 18.99 11.03 -4.68
C ALA A 80 17.56 10.46 -4.66
N PHE A 81 17.23 9.56 -5.58
CA PHE A 81 15.91 8.93 -5.65
C PHE A 81 15.66 7.98 -4.47
N GLU A 82 16.64 7.14 -4.11
CA GLU A 82 16.59 6.28 -2.92
C GLU A 82 16.48 7.10 -1.63
N LYS A 83 17.22 8.22 -1.54
CA LYS A 83 17.08 9.16 -0.42
C LYS A 83 15.66 9.72 -0.32
N LYS A 84 15.03 10.09 -1.43
CA LYS A 84 13.62 10.53 -1.44
C LYS A 84 12.65 9.45 -1.02
N GLN A 85 12.95 8.18 -1.30
CA GLN A 85 12.17 7.06 -0.78
C GLN A 85 12.33 6.91 0.74
N ALA A 86 13.55 7.02 1.25
CA ALA A 86 13.79 6.97 2.70
C ALA A 86 13.07 8.11 3.43
N GLU A 87 13.20 9.35 2.93
CA GLU A 87 12.48 10.52 3.46
C GLU A 87 10.96 10.29 3.44
N TRP A 88 10.40 9.75 2.34
CA TRP A 88 8.98 9.44 2.28
C TRP A 88 8.57 8.37 3.30
N LYS A 89 9.36 7.30 3.46
CA LYS A 89 9.12 6.26 4.49
C LYS A 89 9.17 6.82 5.91
N GLU A 90 9.98 7.82 6.20
CA GLU A 90 9.92 8.50 7.50
C GLU A 90 8.61 9.28 7.67
N THR A 91 8.14 9.95 6.60
CA THR A 91 6.86 10.66 6.66
C THR A 91 5.64 9.76 6.82
N THR A 92 5.71 8.48 6.44
CA THR A 92 4.59 7.54 6.64
C THR A 92 4.31 7.34 8.14
N TYR A 93 5.35 7.19 8.96
CA TYR A 93 5.22 7.05 10.42
C TYR A 93 4.56 8.29 11.04
N TYR A 94 4.99 9.48 10.61
CA TYR A 94 4.39 10.74 11.08
C TYR A 94 2.92 10.87 10.65
N TYR A 95 2.59 10.47 9.42
CA TYR A 95 1.22 10.51 8.91
C TYR A 95 0.31 9.52 9.66
N PHE A 96 0.79 8.30 9.91
CA PHE A 96 0.08 7.31 10.72
C PHE A 96 -0.15 7.82 12.14
N ALA A 97 0.90 8.35 12.80
CA ALA A 97 0.79 8.92 14.15
C ALA A 97 -0.20 10.09 14.19
N LYS A 98 -0.20 10.96 13.16
CA LYS A 98 -1.16 12.05 13.02
C LYS A 98 -2.60 11.52 12.94
N THR A 99 -2.88 10.56 12.06
CA THR A 99 -4.23 10.01 11.90
C THR A 99 -4.69 9.23 13.13
N MET A 100 -3.78 8.54 13.83
CA MET A 100 -4.06 7.91 15.12
C MET A 100 -4.40 8.95 16.19
N LYS A 101 -3.65 10.07 16.25
CA LYS A 101 -3.94 11.17 17.17
C LYS A 101 -5.30 11.80 16.88
N GLU A 102 -5.66 11.99 15.61
CA GLU A 102 -6.99 12.47 15.22
C GLU A 102 -8.11 11.54 15.70
N PHE A 103 -7.90 10.23 15.64
CA PHE A 103 -8.81 9.24 16.21
C PHE A 103 -8.89 9.35 17.74
N GLN A 104 -7.74 9.42 18.41
CA GLN A 104 -7.65 9.46 19.87
C GLN A 104 -8.19 10.76 20.49
N VAL A 105 -8.19 11.87 19.75
CA VAL A 105 -8.86 13.11 20.18
C VAL A 105 -10.36 12.89 20.34
N LYS A 106 -10.97 12.05 19.49
CA LYS A 106 -12.40 11.69 19.59
C LYS A 106 -12.64 10.56 20.58
N HIS A 107 -11.69 9.64 20.69
CA HIS A 107 -11.78 8.43 21.49
C HIS A 107 -10.58 8.31 22.45
N PRO A 108 -10.54 9.09 23.55
CA PRO A 108 -9.39 9.10 24.45
C PRO A 108 -9.07 7.71 25.03
N GLY A 109 -7.80 7.31 24.95
CA GLY A 109 -7.33 6.01 25.45
C GLY A 109 -7.73 4.79 24.62
N LYS A 110 -8.35 5.00 23.44
CA LYS A 110 -8.75 3.93 22.53
C LYS A 110 -7.81 3.83 21.32
N PHE A 111 -7.87 2.69 20.66
CA PHE A 111 -7.19 2.41 19.41
C PHE A 111 -8.17 1.98 18.31
N VAL A 112 -7.77 2.17 17.05
CA VAL A 112 -8.60 1.84 15.87
C VAL A 112 -8.84 0.33 15.68
N TRP A 113 -8.15 -0.51 16.44
CA TRP A 113 -8.29 -1.97 16.47
C TRP A 113 -8.99 -2.48 17.74
N ASP A 114 -9.45 -1.58 18.62
CA ASP A 114 -10.26 -1.97 19.77
C ASP A 114 -11.61 -2.50 19.29
N ASN A 115 -12.08 -3.59 19.90
CA ASN A 115 -13.35 -4.22 19.55
C ASN A 115 -14.54 -3.51 20.22
N ASP A 116 -14.84 -2.30 19.77
CA ASP A 116 -15.95 -1.48 20.25
C ASP A 116 -16.74 -0.90 19.06
N SER A 117 -18.05 -1.15 19.05
CA SER A 117 -18.93 -0.71 17.96
C SER A 117 -19.00 0.81 17.80
N ALA A 118 -18.81 1.57 18.87
CA ALA A 118 -18.85 3.04 18.83
C ALA A 118 -17.65 3.63 18.05
N LEU A 119 -16.56 2.86 17.93
CA LEU A 119 -15.34 3.29 17.25
C LEU A 119 -15.39 3.08 15.74
N LYS A 120 -16.31 2.23 15.25
CA LYS A 120 -16.26 1.69 13.89
C LYS A 120 -16.19 2.76 12.80
N LEU A 121 -16.95 3.84 12.94
CA LEU A 121 -16.98 4.91 11.94
C LEU A 121 -15.64 5.64 11.85
N ASP A 122 -15.04 6.02 12.98
CA ASP A 122 -13.77 6.73 12.98
C ASP A 122 -12.58 5.80 12.65
N ALA A 123 -12.65 4.52 13.04
CA ALA A 123 -11.70 3.51 12.59
C ALA A 123 -11.74 3.32 11.06
N ARG A 124 -12.95 3.34 10.45
CA ARG A 124 -13.11 3.32 8.99
C ARG A 124 -12.41 4.51 8.34
N ILE A 125 -12.64 5.73 8.86
CA ILE A 125 -12.01 6.95 8.35
C ILE A 125 -10.48 6.87 8.48
N PHE A 126 -9.98 6.35 9.59
CA PHE A 126 -8.54 6.13 9.80
C PHE A 126 -7.94 5.25 8.69
N TYR A 127 -8.51 4.07 8.43
CA TYR A 127 -7.99 3.18 7.39
C TYR A 127 -8.12 3.77 5.99
N GLN A 128 -9.20 4.51 5.69
CA GLN A 128 -9.38 5.19 4.42
C GLN A 128 -8.31 6.28 4.18
N LYS A 129 -8.00 7.09 5.20
CA LYS A 129 -6.94 8.11 5.11
C LYS A 129 -5.57 7.50 4.87
N ASN A 130 -5.22 6.48 5.65
CA ASN A 130 -3.93 5.80 5.50
C ASN A 130 -3.83 5.06 4.17
N ALA A 131 -4.87 4.36 3.73
CA ALA A 131 -4.90 3.74 2.41
C ALA A 131 -4.71 4.77 1.28
N LYS A 132 -5.44 5.90 1.34
CA LYS A 132 -5.29 6.98 0.36
C LYS A 132 -3.85 7.50 0.28
N TYR A 133 -3.17 7.64 1.41
CA TYR A 133 -1.78 8.10 1.45
C TYR A 133 -0.84 7.18 0.64
N TYR A 134 -1.03 5.86 0.73
CA TYR A 134 -0.27 4.90 -0.09
C TYR A 134 -0.74 4.87 -1.54
N THR A 135 -2.05 4.93 -1.81
CA THR A 135 -2.59 5.02 -3.18
C THR A 135 -2.04 6.23 -3.93
N ASP A 136 -1.97 7.39 -3.29
CA ASP A 136 -1.42 8.61 -3.87
C ASP A 136 0.09 8.45 -4.17
N ARG A 137 0.84 7.78 -3.28
CA ARG A 137 2.26 7.48 -3.50
C ARG A 137 2.47 6.53 -4.67
N ILE A 138 1.73 5.42 -4.73
CA ILE A 138 1.80 4.44 -5.83
C ILE A 138 1.48 5.13 -7.16
N SER A 139 0.40 5.91 -7.21
CA SER A 139 0.03 6.69 -8.40
C SER A 139 1.14 7.64 -8.84
N TYR A 140 1.75 8.34 -7.89
CA TYR A 140 2.89 9.22 -8.16
C TYR A 140 4.07 8.44 -8.76
N LEU A 141 4.47 7.32 -8.15
CA LEU A 141 5.59 6.50 -8.64
C LEU A 141 5.32 6.00 -10.06
N LEU A 142 4.14 5.45 -10.33
CA LEU A 142 3.74 5.01 -11.67
C LEU A 142 3.77 6.16 -12.69
N SER A 143 3.40 7.38 -12.28
CA SER A 143 3.42 8.55 -13.16
C SER A 143 4.82 8.95 -13.63
N LEU A 144 5.88 8.56 -12.90
CA LEU A 144 7.27 8.87 -13.25
C LEU A 144 7.75 8.10 -14.48
N VAL A 145 7.12 6.97 -14.80
CA VAL A 145 7.54 6.07 -15.90
C VAL A 145 6.48 5.91 -16.98
N LYS A 146 5.27 6.44 -16.77
CA LYS A 146 4.20 6.42 -17.76
C LYS A 146 4.62 7.32 -18.93
N LYS A 147 4.86 6.72 -20.11
CA LYS A 147 5.13 7.47 -21.34
C LYS A 147 3.92 8.37 -21.64
N LYS A 148 4.17 9.66 -21.86
CA LYS A 148 3.17 10.62 -22.34
C LYS A 148 2.81 10.35 -23.80
#